data_AF-A0A9E3H9Z8-F1
#
_entry.id   AF-A0A9E3H9Z8-F1
#
_cell.length_a   1.000
_cell.length_b   1.000
_cell.length_c   1.000
_cell.angle_alpha   90.00
_cell.angle_beta   90.00
_cell.angle_gamma   90.00
#
_symmetry.space_group_name_H-M   'P 1'
#
loop_
_entity.id
_entity.type
_entity.pdbx_description
1 polymer ?
#
loop_
_entity_poly.entity_id
_entity_poly.type
_entity_poly.pdbx_seq_one_letter_code
_entity_poly.pdbx_strand_id
1 'polypeptide(L)'
;MSENNSPIENNDRLPLRSPEEVDLNYFNAFRGPDDQGGLPLKDMKRLFYKMVIVDDESLVNTETIKVPGFIGISDQPQVSDAQGNTLSGYEDVLKFIDKYGLLVCTFQYNKDRYGKAIDLRWPPNDQEQYDLMEIFIKNEGHHSGAMVPAQNFAGERAFASFNEPDMYHNGMYGNDGFVAVAQGLVFPEFVTPEQSRGYTDSIICWMALINPFVQFAANDFNGGDPTRVCDRSTLKEFLQNCALASLGDPKALEFLNRPENTAYCAEFIYISLNTPVYPFNKQGLTLLLDGDEAKALEILKLQEHQNNRRENILSFKSGNPQFKAFNIQMPLVPTDLPPLDVLISKHGQNIDPNTIPFPPFKLSQVLRRAFRTLLPRSNAKNNPKIVQAQVKLFGYIEPLIMRQLGIGVYNPQPVPAPVPPILVPAPVPPNPPTSTKKSANTPNTSPQPTPQPEPQPEPQPQDDPRIPVVREFIEFVQAKLQQQYDSDAEFDSTFDAIMEKADSLVVNSDLKYFVPPRIYIDLGQNDGDDNLPKGWGFGLETVGALIYRGVIKGTPQPAMETPQQFSQEAAQDSQPSTRQQPNKLKV
;
A
#
# COMPACT_ATOMS: atom_id res chain seq x y z
N MET A 1 8.38 40.04 -43.14
CA MET A 1 7.93 39.85 -41.75
C MET A 1 7.35 38.46 -41.71
N SER A 2 8.13 37.50 -41.22
CA SER A 2 7.79 36.09 -41.24
C SER A 2 7.47 35.70 -39.81
N GLU A 3 6.22 35.33 -39.56
CA GLU A 3 5.74 34.90 -38.26
C GLU A 3 6.37 33.55 -37.89
N ASN A 4 7.04 33.55 -36.75
CA ASN A 4 7.68 32.40 -36.15
C ASN A 4 6.61 31.64 -35.35
N ASN A 5 6.02 30.62 -35.95
CA ASN A 5 5.19 29.66 -35.23
C ASN A 5 6.09 28.68 -34.47
N SER A 6 6.46 29.03 -33.24
CA SER A 6 6.88 28.04 -32.26
C SER A 6 5.65 27.25 -31.80
N PRO A 7 5.64 25.91 -31.87
CA PRO A 7 4.54 25.15 -31.30
C PRO A 7 4.61 25.27 -29.78
N ILE A 8 3.56 25.81 -29.18
CA ILE A 8 3.31 25.74 -27.74
C ILE A 8 3.18 24.25 -27.41
N GLU A 9 4.16 23.70 -26.70
CA GLU A 9 4.03 22.37 -26.09
C GLU A 9 2.83 22.38 -25.14
N ASN A 10 1.84 21.54 -25.43
CA ASN A 10 0.70 21.30 -24.54
C ASN A 10 1.23 20.60 -23.27
N ASN A 11 1.54 21.40 -22.24
CA ASN A 11 2.03 20.96 -20.92
C ASN A 11 0.98 20.20 -20.07
N ASP A 12 -0.23 19.94 -20.60
CA ASP A 12 -1.35 19.35 -19.86
C ASP A 12 -1.45 17.82 -19.93
N ARG A 13 -0.56 17.14 -20.67
CA ARG A 13 -0.60 15.67 -20.76
C ARG A 13 0.28 15.03 -19.69
N LEU A 14 -0.34 14.20 -18.84
CA LEU A 14 0.38 13.31 -17.93
C LEU A 14 1.36 12.42 -18.71
N PRO A 15 2.57 12.16 -18.18
CA PRO A 15 3.65 11.48 -18.88
C PRO A 15 3.49 9.95 -18.90
N LEU A 16 2.37 9.49 -19.45
CA LEU A 16 2.04 8.08 -19.57
C LEU A 16 2.66 7.49 -20.84
N ARG A 17 3.47 6.44 -20.68
CA ARG A 17 4.30 5.86 -21.74
C ARG A 17 3.67 4.60 -22.31
N SER A 18 3.81 4.42 -23.61
CA SER A 18 3.34 3.24 -24.32
C SER A 18 4.24 2.02 -24.05
N PRO A 19 3.72 0.79 -24.20
CA PRO A 19 4.53 -0.43 -24.12
C PRO A 19 5.75 -0.44 -25.04
N GLU A 20 5.67 0.20 -26.22
CA GLU A 20 6.73 0.27 -27.23
C GLU A 20 7.91 1.18 -26.82
N GLU A 21 7.65 2.14 -25.92
CA GLU A 21 8.67 3.03 -25.36
C GLU A 21 9.52 2.33 -24.29
N VAL A 22 9.14 1.14 -23.81
CA VAL A 22 9.92 0.36 -22.85
C VAL A 22 10.99 -0.46 -23.57
N ASP A 23 12.24 -0.34 -23.15
CA ASP A 23 13.34 -1.19 -23.61
C ASP A 23 13.31 -2.53 -22.87
N LEU A 24 12.89 -3.60 -23.56
CA LEU A 24 12.78 -4.94 -22.96
C LEU A 24 14.13 -5.54 -22.57
N ASN A 25 15.25 -5.15 -23.19
CA ASN A 25 16.55 -5.68 -22.81
C ASN A 25 16.94 -5.15 -21.43
N TYR A 26 16.81 -3.83 -21.23
CA TYR A 26 17.06 -3.22 -19.93
C TYR A 26 16.02 -3.67 -18.89
N PHE A 27 14.73 -3.69 -19.25
CA PHE A 27 13.68 -4.14 -18.33
C PHE A 27 13.90 -5.57 -17.81
N ASN A 28 14.32 -6.49 -18.69
CA ASN A 28 14.61 -7.88 -18.31
C ASN A 28 15.96 -8.05 -17.60
N ALA A 29 16.88 -7.09 -17.72
CA ALA A 29 18.18 -7.14 -17.04
C ALA A 29 18.03 -6.91 -15.53
N PHE A 30 17.06 -6.09 -15.12
CA PHE A 30 16.77 -5.84 -13.72
C PHE A 30 15.81 -6.89 -13.16
N ARG A 31 16.26 -7.64 -12.16
CA ARG A 31 15.44 -8.62 -11.42
C ARG A 31 14.85 -7.98 -10.17
N GLY A 32 13.59 -8.28 -9.88
CA GLY A 32 13.00 -7.88 -8.62
C GLY A 32 13.67 -8.59 -7.44
N PRO A 33 13.52 -8.04 -6.23
CA PRO A 33 14.07 -8.62 -5.00
C PRO A 33 13.49 -10.00 -4.69
N ASP A 34 12.27 -10.26 -5.16
CA ASP A 34 11.55 -11.52 -4.95
C ASP A 34 11.47 -12.37 -6.24
N ASP A 35 12.41 -12.19 -7.19
CA ASP A 35 12.43 -12.95 -8.45
C ASP A 35 12.41 -14.47 -8.17
N GLN A 36 11.32 -15.14 -8.58
CA GLN A 36 11.14 -16.57 -8.41
C GLN A 36 11.53 -17.36 -9.65
N GLY A 37 12.43 -16.81 -10.46
CA GLY A 37 12.85 -17.40 -11.73
C GLY A 37 11.92 -17.05 -12.88
N GLY A 38 11.36 -15.83 -12.88
CA GLY A 38 10.53 -15.33 -13.97
C GLY A 38 11.26 -15.39 -15.32
N LEU A 39 10.51 -15.75 -16.37
CA LEU A 39 11.03 -15.77 -17.73
C LEU A 39 11.24 -14.33 -18.25
N PRO A 40 12.20 -14.11 -19.17
CA PRO A 40 12.31 -12.82 -19.84
C PRO A 40 11.04 -12.46 -20.60
N LEU A 41 10.55 -11.24 -20.38
CA LEU A 41 9.39 -10.68 -21.06
C LEU A 41 9.72 -10.43 -22.54
N LYS A 42 8.87 -10.92 -23.44
CA LYS A 42 9.04 -10.75 -24.90
C LYS A 42 8.19 -9.63 -25.48
N ASP A 43 7.16 -9.22 -24.75
CA ASP A 43 6.20 -8.19 -25.16
C ASP A 43 5.69 -7.51 -23.90
N MET A 44 5.93 -6.20 -23.79
CA MET A 44 5.54 -5.42 -22.62
C MET A 44 4.02 -5.41 -22.39
N LYS A 45 3.22 -5.56 -23.46
CA LYS A 45 1.76 -5.68 -23.36
C LYS A 45 1.31 -6.93 -22.61
N ARG A 46 2.19 -7.93 -22.48
CA ARG A 46 1.88 -9.20 -21.82
C ARG A 46 2.28 -9.25 -20.35
N LEU A 47 2.86 -8.19 -19.79
CA LEU A 47 3.35 -8.19 -18.40
C LEU A 47 2.29 -8.67 -17.40
N PHE A 48 1.04 -8.21 -17.57
CA PHE A 48 -0.07 -8.52 -16.69
C PHE A 48 -0.92 -9.72 -17.13
N TYR A 49 -0.38 -10.57 -18.00
CA TYR A 49 -1.07 -11.78 -18.42
C TYR A 49 -0.71 -12.98 -17.54
N LYS A 50 -1.69 -13.88 -17.35
CA LYS A 50 -1.50 -15.16 -16.68
C LYS A 50 -1.97 -16.30 -17.55
N MET A 51 -1.17 -17.36 -17.56
CA MET A 51 -1.44 -18.58 -18.28
C MET A 51 -1.99 -19.62 -17.31
N VAL A 52 -3.16 -20.17 -17.61
CA VAL A 52 -3.78 -21.27 -16.89
C VAL A 52 -3.83 -22.49 -17.80
N ILE A 53 -3.17 -23.58 -17.39
CA ILE A 53 -3.19 -24.86 -18.09
C ILE A 53 -4.37 -25.66 -17.55
N VAL A 54 -5.30 -26.03 -18.42
CA VAL A 54 -6.55 -26.70 -18.04
C VAL A 54 -6.43 -28.22 -18.20
N ASP A 55 -5.87 -28.64 -19.33
CA ASP A 55 -5.53 -30.02 -19.67
C ASP A 55 -4.32 -30.04 -20.62
N ASP A 56 -3.94 -31.21 -21.11
CA ASP A 56 -2.76 -31.37 -21.98
C ASP A 56 -2.86 -30.64 -23.32
N GLU A 57 -4.06 -30.21 -23.73
CA GLU A 57 -4.32 -29.58 -25.03
C GLU A 57 -4.85 -28.15 -24.90
N SER A 58 -5.20 -27.71 -23.69
CA SER A 58 -6.00 -26.49 -23.48
C SER A 58 -5.34 -25.58 -22.47
N LEU A 59 -5.09 -24.35 -22.91
CA LEU A 59 -4.59 -23.27 -22.08
C LEU A 59 -5.47 -22.04 -22.23
N VAL A 60 -5.58 -21.27 -21.14
CA VAL A 60 -6.23 -19.96 -21.10
C VAL A 60 -5.14 -18.94 -20.83
N ASN A 61 -5.11 -17.89 -21.63
CA ASN A 61 -4.24 -16.75 -21.41
C ASN A 61 -5.12 -15.53 -21.14
N THR A 62 -5.04 -14.98 -19.93
CA THR A 62 -5.94 -13.92 -19.46
C THR A 62 -5.16 -12.70 -19.03
N GLU A 63 -5.66 -11.52 -19.37
CA GLU A 63 -5.14 -10.26 -18.86
C GLU A 63 -5.74 -10.02 -17.47
N THR A 64 -4.88 -10.01 -16.45
CA THR A 64 -5.29 -9.92 -15.05
C THR A 64 -5.38 -8.49 -14.53
N ILE A 65 -4.64 -7.57 -15.15
CA ILE A 65 -4.59 -6.16 -14.80
C ILE A 65 -4.50 -5.38 -16.10
N LYS A 66 -5.43 -4.45 -16.30
CA LYS A 66 -5.39 -3.49 -17.40
C LYS A 66 -4.73 -2.20 -16.91
N VAL A 67 -3.68 -1.77 -17.60
CA VAL A 67 -3.04 -0.48 -17.34
C VAL A 67 -3.07 0.39 -18.59
N PRO A 68 -3.35 1.69 -18.48
CA PRO A 68 -3.40 2.58 -19.64
C PRO A 68 -2.01 2.87 -20.22
N GLY A 69 -0.94 2.60 -19.46
CA GLY A 69 0.45 2.75 -19.88
C GLY A 69 1.39 2.65 -18.68
N PHE A 70 2.62 3.12 -18.88
CA PHE A 70 3.71 3.04 -17.90
C PHE A 70 4.14 4.41 -17.41
N ILE A 71 4.42 4.50 -16.11
CA ILE A 71 4.91 5.70 -15.43
C ILE A 71 6.33 5.40 -14.98
N GLY A 72 7.28 6.22 -15.42
CA GLY A 72 8.67 6.05 -15.03
C GLY A 72 8.92 6.53 -13.61
N ILE A 73 9.59 5.72 -12.80
CA ILE A 73 9.96 6.06 -11.43
C ILE A 73 11.41 5.70 -11.12
N SER A 74 12.09 6.53 -10.34
CA SER A 74 13.37 6.21 -9.71
C SER A 74 13.54 7.00 -8.42
N ASP A 75 14.33 6.47 -7.50
CA ASP A 75 14.74 7.15 -6.27
C ASP A 75 15.92 8.08 -6.47
N GLN A 76 16.52 8.03 -7.67
CA GLN A 76 17.58 8.94 -8.04
C GLN A 76 16.99 10.17 -8.73
N PRO A 77 17.41 11.39 -8.35
CA PRO A 77 16.93 12.60 -9.01
C PRO A 77 17.29 12.61 -10.49
N GLN A 78 18.38 11.95 -10.87
CA GLN A 78 18.85 11.76 -12.23
C GLN A 78 19.08 10.27 -12.52
N VAL A 79 18.61 9.81 -13.68
CA VAL A 79 18.81 8.46 -14.19
C VAL A 79 19.26 8.51 -15.64
N SER A 80 20.01 7.50 -16.08
CA SER A 80 20.31 7.30 -17.49
C SER A 80 19.32 6.32 -18.11
N ASP A 81 18.78 6.67 -19.27
CA ASP A 81 17.98 5.71 -20.05
C ASP A 81 18.87 4.71 -20.83
N ALA A 82 18.22 3.75 -21.49
CA ALA A 82 18.87 2.76 -22.35
C ALA A 82 19.68 3.36 -23.52
N GLN A 83 19.45 4.63 -23.89
CA GLN A 83 20.17 5.36 -24.93
C GLN A 83 21.31 6.24 -24.36
N GLY A 84 21.48 6.27 -23.04
CA GLY A 84 22.48 7.08 -22.35
C GLY A 84 22.06 8.55 -22.13
N ASN A 85 20.80 8.90 -22.37
CA ASN A 85 20.29 10.22 -22.03
C ASN A 85 20.07 10.33 -20.53
N THR A 86 20.47 11.47 -19.93
CA THR A 86 20.16 11.79 -18.54
C THR A 86 18.75 12.36 -18.44
N LEU A 87 17.94 11.81 -17.54
CA LEU A 87 16.53 12.16 -17.33
C LEU A 87 16.27 12.34 -15.83
N SER A 88 15.20 13.06 -15.47
CA SER A 88 14.76 13.09 -14.08
C SER A 88 14.07 11.79 -13.70
N GLY A 89 14.44 11.21 -12.55
CA GLY A 89 13.75 10.05 -11.98
C GLY A 89 12.40 10.36 -11.36
N TYR A 90 12.16 11.63 -11.00
CA TYR A 90 10.98 12.05 -10.24
C TYR A 90 9.90 12.72 -11.08
N GLU A 91 10.30 13.36 -12.18
CA GLU A 91 9.44 14.25 -12.96
C GLU A 91 8.11 13.60 -13.33
N ASP A 92 8.14 12.33 -13.77
CA ASP A 92 6.95 11.65 -14.23
C ASP A 92 5.94 11.49 -13.08
N VAL A 93 6.38 10.91 -11.96
CA VAL A 93 5.56 10.70 -10.74
C VAL A 93 5.04 12.01 -10.16
N LEU A 94 5.87 13.05 -10.12
CA LEU A 94 5.50 14.36 -9.58
C LEU A 94 4.31 14.98 -10.31
N LYS A 95 4.21 14.82 -11.64
CA LYS A 95 3.06 15.30 -12.44
C LYS A 95 1.76 14.58 -12.07
N PHE A 96 1.82 13.29 -11.77
CA PHE A 96 0.66 12.54 -11.28
C PHE A 96 0.28 12.96 -9.85
N ILE A 97 1.26 13.15 -8.96
CA ILE A 97 1.01 13.63 -7.59
C ILE A 97 0.40 15.04 -7.58
N ASP A 98 0.81 15.93 -8.49
CA ASP A 98 0.19 17.26 -8.62
C ASP A 98 -1.28 17.17 -8.97
N LYS A 99 -1.63 16.26 -9.89
CA LYS A 99 -3.01 16.08 -10.33
C LYS A 99 -3.88 15.40 -9.28
N TYR A 100 -3.39 14.33 -8.66
CA TYR A 100 -4.19 13.44 -7.81
C TYR A 100 -4.03 13.67 -6.31
N GLY A 101 -3.04 14.46 -5.89
CA GLY A 101 -2.73 14.68 -4.48
C GLY A 101 -1.84 13.60 -3.88
N LEU A 102 -2.23 12.34 -4.06
CA LEU A 102 -1.47 11.14 -3.70
C LEU A 102 -1.76 10.03 -4.73
N LEU A 103 -0.92 9.01 -4.77
CA LEU A 103 -1.18 7.78 -5.53
C LEU A 103 -1.19 6.60 -4.57
N VAL A 104 -2.24 5.78 -4.64
CA VAL A 104 -2.21 4.44 -4.03
C VAL A 104 -1.40 3.54 -4.96
N CYS A 105 -0.53 2.71 -4.39
CA CYS A 105 0.34 1.84 -5.18
C CYS A 105 0.24 0.40 -4.69
N THR A 106 -0.16 -0.51 -5.56
CA THR A 106 -0.15 -1.95 -5.30
C THR A 106 1.03 -2.60 -5.98
N PHE A 107 1.93 -3.18 -5.18
CA PHE A 107 3.16 -3.82 -5.60
C PHE A 107 2.87 -5.19 -6.23
N GLN A 108 3.49 -5.54 -7.37
CA GLN A 108 3.12 -6.70 -8.18
C GLN A 108 4.23 -7.72 -8.36
N TYR A 109 3.92 -9.01 -8.18
CA TYR A 109 4.80 -10.12 -8.56
C TYR A 109 4.75 -10.46 -10.06
N ASN A 110 3.99 -9.73 -10.87
CA ASN A 110 3.81 -10.06 -12.29
C ASN A 110 5.10 -10.22 -13.07
N LYS A 111 6.12 -9.41 -12.78
CA LYS A 111 7.44 -9.54 -13.41
C LYS A 111 8.22 -10.72 -12.84
N ASP A 112 8.30 -10.82 -11.53
CA ASP A 112 9.07 -11.84 -10.79
C ASP A 112 8.56 -13.27 -11.03
N ARG A 113 7.30 -13.40 -11.42
CA ARG A 113 6.63 -14.66 -11.75
C ARG A 113 6.21 -14.74 -13.22
N TYR A 114 6.73 -13.87 -14.09
CA TYR A 114 6.33 -13.87 -15.49
C TYR A 114 6.59 -15.23 -16.16
N GLY A 115 5.60 -15.75 -16.88
CA GLY A 115 5.68 -17.05 -17.54
C GLY A 115 5.43 -18.26 -16.64
N LYS A 116 5.31 -18.09 -15.32
CA LYS A 116 4.84 -19.15 -14.42
C LYS A 116 3.36 -19.40 -14.67
N ALA A 117 3.01 -20.65 -15.00
CA ALA A 117 1.65 -21.04 -15.29
C ALA A 117 0.93 -21.53 -14.03
N ILE A 118 -0.40 -21.37 -13.99
CA ILE A 118 -1.26 -22.10 -13.06
C ILE A 118 -1.62 -23.42 -13.74
N ASP A 119 -1.08 -24.54 -13.24
CA ASP A 119 -1.37 -25.86 -13.80
C ASP A 119 -2.50 -26.55 -13.03
N LEU A 120 -3.67 -26.69 -13.68
CA LEU A 120 -4.85 -27.32 -13.08
C LEU A 120 -4.97 -28.81 -13.41
N ARG A 121 -3.98 -29.42 -14.07
CA ARG A 121 -4.00 -30.86 -14.37
C ARG A 121 -3.88 -31.71 -13.11
N TRP A 122 -3.17 -31.20 -12.11
CA TRP A 122 -2.87 -31.90 -10.86
C TRP A 122 -3.26 -31.03 -9.65
N PRO A 123 -3.55 -31.63 -8.49
CA PRO A 123 -3.67 -30.88 -7.24
C PRO A 123 -2.36 -30.17 -6.89
N PRO A 124 -2.42 -28.92 -6.37
CA PRO A 124 -1.23 -28.18 -5.98
C PRO A 124 -0.53 -28.86 -4.79
N ASN A 125 0.79 -28.83 -4.79
CA ASN A 125 1.59 -29.08 -3.58
C ASN A 125 1.55 -27.86 -2.62
N ASP A 126 2.18 -27.96 -1.45
CA ASP A 126 2.14 -26.88 -0.43
C ASP A 126 2.65 -25.51 -0.94
N GLN A 127 3.68 -25.49 -1.78
CA GLN A 127 4.22 -24.25 -2.35
C GLN A 127 3.29 -23.70 -3.44
N GLU A 128 2.75 -24.57 -4.30
CA GLU A 128 1.77 -24.18 -5.32
C GLU A 128 0.48 -23.68 -4.68
N GLN A 129 0.10 -24.22 -3.53
CA GLN A 129 -1.04 -23.77 -2.73
C GLN A 129 -0.85 -22.34 -2.23
N TYR A 130 0.36 -21.99 -1.78
CA TYR A 130 0.72 -20.61 -1.43
C TYR A 130 0.71 -19.69 -2.65
N ASP A 131 1.26 -20.15 -3.77
CA ASP A 131 1.31 -19.36 -5.00
C ASP A 131 -0.09 -19.11 -5.59
N LEU A 132 -0.99 -20.09 -5.50
CA LEU A 132 -2.38 -19.93 -5.91
C LEU A 132 -3.05 -18.78 -5.15
N MET A 133 -2.75 -18.60 -3.87
CA MET A 133 -3.31 -17.50 -3.10
C MET A 133 -2.76 -16.14 -3.54
N GLU A 134 -1.45 -16.01 -3.74
CA GLU A 134 -0.85 -14.78 -4.29
C GLU A 134 -1.48 -14.43 -5.64
N ILE A 135 -1.64 -15.40 -6.52
CA ILE A 135 -2.18 -15.18 -7.87
C ILE A 135 -3.69 -14.95 -7.85
N PHE A 136 -4.44 -15.74 -7.07
CA PHE A 136 -5.91 -15.78 -7.13
C PHE A 136 -6.55 -14.75 -6.21
N ILE A 137 -6.19 -14.77 -4.93
CA ILE A 137 -6.76 -13.91 -3.89
C ILE A 137 -6.21 -12.50 -4.01
N LYS A 138 -4.89 -12.36 -4.21
CA LYS A 138 -4.24 -11.05 -4.25
C LYS A 138 -4.01 -10.50 -5.66
N ASN A 139 -4.31 -11.27 -6.71
CA ASN A 139 -4.04 -10.90 -8.10
C ASN A 139 -2.58 -10.49 -8.33
N GLU A 140 -1.64 -11.24 -7.74
CA GLU A 140 -0.19 -10.96 -7.69
C GLU A 140 0.18 -9.71 -6.89
N GLY A 141 -0.78 -9.09 -6.19
CA GLY A 141 -0.55 -7.97 -5.28
C GLY A 141 0.16 -8.42 -4.01
N HIS A 142 1.43 -8.07 -3.87
CA HIS A 142 2.24 -8.42 -2.71
C HIS A 142 2.06 -7.43 -1.54
N HIS A 143 2.13 -6.13 -1.85
CA HIS A 143 2.18 -5.05 -0.86
C HIS A 143 1.37 -3.85 -1.35
N SER A 144 0.94 -2.96 -0.46
CA SER A 144 0.28 -1.70 -0.81
C SER A 144 0.89 -0.54 -0.03
N GLY A 145 1.10 0.58 -0.71
CA GLY A 145 1.63 1.82 -0.14
C GLY A 145 0.96 3.04 -0.75
N ALA A 146 1.39 4.24 -0.35
CA ALA A 146 0.94 5.48 -0.97
C ALA A 146 2.11 6.43 -1.26
N MET A 147 2.21 6.88 -2.52
CA MET A 147 3.10 7.97 -2.92
C MET A 147 2.48 9.30 -2.56
N VAL A 148 3.26 10.14 -1.88
CA VAL A 148 2.85 11.45 -1.42
C VAL A 148 3.89 12.51 -1.78
N PRO A 149 3.50 13.79 -1.91
CA PRO A 149 4.46 14.87 -2.09
C PRO A 149 5.42 14.95 -0.90
N ALA A 150 6.70 15.13 -1.17
CA ALA A 150 7.72 15.26 -0.15
C ALA A 150 8.82 16.25 -0.56
N GLN A 151 9.75 16.51 0.36
CA GLN A 151 10.96 17.27 0.08
C GLN A 151 12.19 16.46 0.48
N ASN A 152 13.22 16.50 -0.37
CA ASN A 152 14.52 15.93 -0.01
C ASN A 152 15.26 16.86 0.98
N PHE A 153 16.41 16.43 1.50
CA PHE A 153 17.20 17.24 2.45
C PHE A 153 17.73 18.56 1.89
N ALA A 154 17.79 18.71 0.56
CA ALA A 154 18.13 19.95 -0.12
C ALA A 154 16.93 20.91 -0.25
N GLY A 155 15.72 20.47 0.14
CA GLY A 155 14.48 21.23 0.02
C GLY A 155 13.86 21.16 -1.37
N GLU A 156 14.38 20.32 -2.25
CA GLU A 156 13.85 20.13 -3.60
C GLU A 156 12.60 19.25 -3.55
N ARG A 157 11.67 19.55 -4.46
CA ARG A 157 10.43 18.81 -4.60
C ARG A 157 10.73 17.36 -5.02
N ALA A 158 10.19 16.42 -4.25
CA ALA A 158 10.30 14.99 -4.47
C ALA A 158 8.96 14.32 -4.11
N PHE A 159 8.98 12.99 -4.08
CA PHE A 159 7.91 12.19 -3.51
C PHE A 159 8.49 11.28 -2.43
N ALA A 160 7.62 10.76 -1.57
CA ALA A 160 7.95 9.73 -0.60
C ALA A 160 6.82 8.71 -0.54
N SER A 161 7.08 7.54 0.06
CA SER A 161 6.05 6.54 0.31
C SER A 161 5.70 6.47 1.80
N PHE A 162 4.40 6.41 2.12
CA PHE A 162 3.96 5.81 3.36
C PHE A 162 3.89 4.31 3.23
N ASN A 163 4.19 3.59 4.32
CA ASN A 163 4.09 2.14 4.40
C ASN A 163 4.84 1.46 3.24
N GLU A 164 6.16 1.65 3.25
CA GLU A 164 7.10 0.80 2.50
C GLU A 164 7.24 -0.54 3.22
N PRO A 165 7.57 -1.65 2.53
CA PRO A 165 7.76 -2.90 3.22
C PRO A 165 9.02 -2.81 4.08
N ASP A 166 8.83 -2.95 5.40
CA ASP A 166 9.87 -3.00 6.40
C ASP A 166 11.03 -3.90 5.94
N MET A 167 12.21 -3.31 5.69
CA MET A 167 13.46 -3.99 5.36
C MET A 167 13.49 -4.90 4.11
N TYR A 168 12.38 -5.21 3.45
CA TYR A 168 12.36 -6.15 2.32
C TYR A 168 13.05 -5.59 1.07
N HIS A 169 12.97 -4.27 0.82
CA HIS A 169 13.39 -3.69 -0.45
C HIS A 169 14.26 -2.43 -0.34
N ASN A 170 14.83 -2.10 0.82
CA ASN A 170 15.85 -1.03 0.96
C ASN A 170 15.47 0.41 0.53
N GLY A 171 14.20 0.82 0.58
CA GLY A 171 13.85 2.22 0.42
C GLY A 171 13.22 2.60 -0.90
N MET A 172 12.15 3.39 -0.83
CA MET A 172 11.37 3.89 -1.96
C MET A 172 11.37 2.96 -3.18
N TYR A 173 10.54 1.91 -3.21
CA TYR A 173 10.39 1.06 -4.41
C TYR A 173 11.63 0.24 -4.83
N GLY A 174 12.81 0.50 -4.26
CA GLY A 174 13.74 -0.49 -3.73
C GLY A 174 14.61 -1.29 -4.70
N ASN A 175 14.20 -1.40 -5.96
CA ASN A 175 14.98 -2.08 -6.98
C ASN A 175 14.52 -1.66 -8.38
N ASP A 176 15.44 -1.40 -9.30
CA ASP A 176 15.16 -1.13 -10.72
C ASP A 176 14.32 -2.24 -11.38
N GLY A 177 14.31 -3.43 -10.77
CA GLY A 177 13.50 -4.57 -11.17
C GLY A 177 12.02 -4.46 -10.87
N PHE A 178 11.60 -3.57 -9.97
CA PHE A 178 10.29 -3.61 -9.34
C PHE A 178 9.13 -3.09 -10.23
N VAL A 179 7.89 -3.56 -9.98
CA VAL A 179 6.66 -3.15 -10.70
C VAL A 179 5.50 -2.90 -9.74
N ALA A 180 4.85 -1.74 -9.82
CA ALA A 180 3.59 -1.45 -9.12
C ALA A 180 2.50 -0.97 -10.07
N VAL A 181 1.25 -1.07 -9.64
CA VAL A 181 0.09 -0.42 -10.29
C VAL A 181 -0.31 0.77 -9.44
N ALA A 182 -0.41 1.94 -10.04
CA ALA A 182 -0.81 3.17 -9.38
C ALA A 182 -2.30 3.47 -9.60
N GLN A 183 -2.99 3.88 -8.54
CA GLN A 183 -4.36 4.34 -8.57
C GLN A 183 -4.49 5.77 -8.04
N GLY A 184 -5.27 6.59 -8.76
CA GLY A 184 -5.68 7.93 -8.33
C GLY A 184 -7.07 7.91 -7.70
N LEU A 185 -7.35 8.87 -6.81
CA LEU A 185 -8.68 9.07 -6.23
C LEU A 185 -9.55 9.90 -7.18
N VAL A 186 -10.79 9.47 -7.37
CA VAL A 186 -11.79 10.16 -8.20
C VAL A 186 -12.98 10.55 -7.33
N PHE A 187 -13.04 11.82 -6.96
CA PHE A 187 -14.15 12.35 -6.16
C PHE A 187 -15.39 12.62 -7.05
N PRO A 188 -16.60 12.64 -6.46
CA PRO A 188 -17.82 13.03 -7.16
C PRO A 188 -17.69 14.42 -7.80
N GLU A 189 -18.38 14.63 -8.93
CA GLU A 189 -18.24 15.86 -9.74
C GLU A 189 -18.53 17.18 -8.99
N PHE A 190 -19.32 17.15 -7.92
CA PHE A 190 -19.60 18.34 -7.10
C PHE A 190 -18.47 18.70 -6.12
N VAL A 191 -17.52 17.80 -5.88
CA VAL A 191 -16.33 18.08 -5.06
C VAL A 191 -15.36 18.86 -5.93
N THR A 192 -15.02 20.08 -5.52
CA THR A 192 -14.11 20.93 -6.31
C THR A 192 -12.68 20.40 -6.27
N PRO A 193 -11.80 20.78 -7.22
CA PRO A 193 -10.39 20.41 -7.19
C PRO A 193 -9.69 20.79 -5.86
N GLU A 194 -10.03 21.94 -5.29
CA GLU A 194 -9.48 22.40 -4.00
C GLU A 194 -9.97 21.53 -2.83
N GLN A 195 -11.24 21.13 -2.85
CA GLN A 195 -11.79 20.21 -1.84
C GLN A 195 -11.16 18.82 -1.98
N SER A 196 -11.06 18.30 -3.20
CA SER A 196 -10.37 17.04 -3.50
C SER A 196 -8.94 17.08 -2.96
N ARG A 197 -8.20 18.16 -3.25
CA ARG A 197 -6.85 18.36 -2.70
C ARG A 197 -6.87 18.38 -1.17
N GLY A 198 -7.77 19.13 -0.56
CA GLY A 198 -7.93 19.18 0.90
C GLY A 198 -8.22 17.82 1.54
N TYR A 199 -9.03 16.97 0.90
CA TYR A 199 -9.27 15.60 1.36
C TYR A 199 -8.02 14.72 1.22
N THR A 200 -7.28 14.82 0.11
CA THR A 200 -6.02 14.09 -0.02
C THR A 200 -4.96 14.55 0.98
N ASP A 201 -4.87 15.85 1.26
CA ASP A 201 -3.99 16.40 2.28
C ASP A 201 -4.37 15.91 3.70
N SER A 202 -5.67 15.81 3.97
CA SER A 202 -6.18 15.20 5.19
C SER A 202 -5.80 13.73 5.30
N ILE A 203 -5.91 12.95 4.23
CA ILE A 203 -5.50 11.54 4.20
C ILE A 203 -4.00 11.42 4.51
N ILE A 204 -3.15 12.27 3.91
CA ILE A 204 -1.71 12.31 4.17
C ILE A 204 -1.41 12.58 5.65
N CYS A 205 -2.13 13.53 6.27
CA CYS A 205 -1.98 13.82 7.70
C CYS A 205 -2.35 12.61 8.58
N TRP A 206 -3.44 11.92 8.25
CA TRP A 206 -3.84 10.71 8.95
C TRP A 206 -2.84 9.57 8.77
N MET A 207 -2.36 9.35 7.54
CA MET A 207 -1.30 8.36 7.25
C MET A 207 -0.08 8.63 8.13
N ALA A 208 0.37 9.88 8.21
CA ALA A 208 1.48 10.27 9.07
C ALA A 208 1.21 9.91 10.55
N LEU A 209 0.04 10.29 11.08
CA LEU A 209 -0.31 10.06 12.47
C LEU A 209 -0.48 8.57 12.82
N ILE A 210 -1.04 7.76 11.91
CA ILE A 210 -1.31 6.34 12.13
C ILE A 210 -0.03 5.51 12.04
N ASN A 211 0.89 5.86 11.12
CA ASN A 211 2.07 5.07 10.76
C ASN A 211 2.91 4.54 11.95
N PRO A 212 3.15 5.27 13.06
CA PRO A 212 3.93 4.77 14.21
C PRO A 212 3.28 3.66 15.03
N PHE A 213 1.99 3.40 14.82
CA PHE A 213 1.20 2.46 15.62
C PHE A 213 0.84 1.19 14.88
N VAL A 214 1.14 1.15 13.58
CA VAL A 214 0.91 -0.01 12.73
C VAL A 214 2.11 -0.93 12.87
N GLN A 215 1.91 -2.14 13.39
CA GLN A 215 2.93 -3.18 13.47
C GLN A 215 2.65 -4.22 12.39
N PHE A 216 3.67 -4.60 11.64
CA PHE A 216 3.59 -5.69 10.67
C PHE A 216 4.01 -6.98 11.38
N ALA A 217 3.05 -7.86 11.67
CA ALA A 217 3.35 -9.11 12.36
C ALA A 217 4.24 -10.00 11.48
N ALA A 218 5.29 -10.59 12.04
CA ALA A 218 6.23 -11.45 11.31
C ALA A 218 5.61 -12.79 10.86
N ASN A 219 4.44 -13.15 11.39
CA ASN A 219 3.71 -14.39 11.09
C ASN A 219 2.43 -14.12 10.29
N ASP A 220 2.45 -13.09 9.45
CA ASP A 220 1.29 -12.69 8.69
C ASP A 220 1.13 -13.59 7.47
N PHE A 221 0.31 -14.61 7.63
CA PHE A 221 -0.25 -15.32 6.51
C PHE A 221 -1.20 -14.36 5.77
N ASN A 222 -0.66 -13.71 4.75
CA ASN A 222 -1.32 -13.63 3.45
C ASN A 222 -2.21 -12.42 3.14
N GLY A 223 -1.87 -11.19 3.56
CA GLY A 223 -2.39 -9.97 2.91
C GLY A 223 -3.90 -10.01 2.67
N GLY A 224 -4.61 -10.42 3.71
CA GLY A 224 -5.98 -10.88 3.63
C GLY A 224 -6.57 -11.18 5.00
N ASP A 225 -5.93 -10.83 6.12
CA ASP A 225 -6.56 -10.99 7.42
C ASP A 225 -7.88 -10.21 7.51
N PRO A 226 -8.85 -10.72 8.29
CA PRO A 226 -10.07 -9.99 8.54
C PRO A 226 -9.80 -8.59 9.08
N THR A 227 -10.34 -7.56 8.42
CA THR A 227 -10.22 -6.19 8.92
C THR A 227 -11.22 -5.95 10.04
N ARG A 228 -10.76 -5.35 11.14
CA ARG A 228 -11.64 -4.91 12.22
C ARG A 228 -12.34 -3.60 11.88
N VAL A 229 -11.74 -2.77 11.02
CA VAL A 229 -12.34 -1.52 10.56
C VAL A 229 -13.27 -1.81 9.40
N CYS A 230 -14.56 -1.95 9.66
CA CYS A 230 -15.55 -2.30 8.63
C CYS A 230 -16.73 -1.32 8.56
N ASP A 231 -16.84 -0.43 9.54
CA ASP A 231 -17.95 0.52 9.68
C ASP A 231 -17.50 1.83 10.33
N ARG A 232 -18.44 2.78 10.47
CA ARG A 232 -18.15 4.10 11.03
C ARG A 232 -17.71 4.05 12.49
N SER A 233 -18.20 3.09 13.27
CA SER A 233 -17.92 2.96 14.70
C SER A 233 -16.51 2.43 14.95
N THR A 234 -16.16 1.34 14.28
CA THR A 234 -14.83 0.70 14.32
C THR A 234 -13.75 1.63 13.75
N LEU A 235 -14.05 2.37 12.67
CA LEU A 235 -13.17 3.42 12.16
C LEU A 235 -12.94 4.51 13.20
N LYS A 236 -14.01 5.00 13.84
CA LYS A 236 -13.91 6.03 14.87
C LYS A 236 -13.06 5.56 16.04
N GLU A 237 -13.31 4.37 16.58
CA GLU A 237 -12.55 3.78 17.67
C GLU A 237 -11.06 3.70 17.33
N PHE A 238 -10.73 3.19 16.13
CA PHE A 238 -9.35 3.08 15.68
C PHE A 238 -8.66 4.45 15.59
N LEU A 239 -9.26 5.40 14.88
CA LEU A 239 -8.70 6.74 14.69
C LEU A 239 -8.59 7.53 16.00
N GLN A 240 -9.59 7.41 16.90
CA GLN A 240 -9.53 8.00 18.24
C GLN A 240 -8.33 7.48 19.02
N ASN A 241 -8.10 6.16 19.01
CA ASN A 241 -6.96 5.57 19.70
C ASN A 241 -5.62 6.00 19.07
N CYS A 242 -5.50 6.05 17.74
CA CYS A 242 -4.30 6.61 17.11
C CYS A 242 -4.04 8.06 17.55
N ALA A 243 -5.09 8.90 17.53
CA ALA A 243 -5.00 10.30 17.93
C ALA A 243 -4.57 10.45 19.40
N LEU A 244 -5.16 9.70 20.33
CA LEU A 244 -4.81 9.75 21.75
C LEU A 244 -3.42 9.15 22.02
N ALA A 245 -3.05 8.07 21.33
CA ALA A 245 -1.73 7.45 21.43
C ALA A 245 -0.63 8.41 20.96
N SER A 246 -0.90 9.26 19.97
CA SER A 246 0.03 10.33 19.53
C SER A 246 0.34 11.36 20.61
N LEU A 247 -0.56 11.52 21.58
CA LEU A 247 -0.37 12.35 22.78
C LEU A 247 0.20 11.55 23.98
N GLY A 248 0.46 10.25 23.82
CA GLY A 248 1.01 9.38 24.85
C GLY A 248 -0.01 8.74 25.80
N ASP A 249 -1.29 8.66 25.42
CA ASP A 249 -2.32 8.00 26.25
C ASP A 249 -2.00 6.49 26.41
N PRO A 250 -1.82 5.98 27.65
CA PRO A 250 -1.45 4.58 27.88
C PRO A 250 -2.50 3.57 27.43
N LYS A 251 -3.80 3.89 27.56
CA LYS A 251 -4.88 2.97 27.16
C LYS A 251 -4.96 2.87 25.64
N ALA A 252 -4.78 3.98 24.96
CA ALA A 252 -4.74 4.01 23.51
C ALA A 252 -3.54 3.24 22.95
N LEU A 253 -2.36 3.39 23.58
CA LEU A 253 -1.19 2.57 23.26
C LEU A 253 -1.42 1.09 23.53
N GLU A 254 -2.05 0.72 24.65
CA GLU A 254 -2.40 -0.67 24.95
C GLU A 254 -3.37 -1.23 23.90
N PHE A 255 -4.41 -0.47 23.52
CA PHE A 255 -5.36 -0.85 22.48
C PHE A 255 -4.66 -1.17 21.16
N LEU A 256 -3.76 -0.30 20.70
CA LEU A 256 -3.05 -0.46 19.41
C LEU A 256 -2.00 -1.58 19.43
N ASN A 257 -1.58 -2.05 20.61
CA ASN A 257 -0.65 -3.18 20.73
C ASN A 257 -1.35 -4.54 20.76
N ARG A 258 -2.69 -4.58 20.74
CA ARG A 258 -3.43 -5.85 20.70
C ARG A 258 -3.37 -6.44 19.28
N PRO A 259 -3.11 -7.75 19.11
CA PRO A 259 -3.01 -8.38 17.79
C PRO A 259 -4.22 -8.12 16.89
N GLU A 260 -5.43 -8.10 17.44
CA GLU A 260 -6.66 -7.83 16.69
C GLU A 260 -6.83 -6.38 16.23
N ASN A 261 -5.95 -5.48 16.67
CA ASN A 261 -5.93 -4.05 16.33
C ASN A 261 -4.68 -3.66 15.54
N THR A 262 -3.80 -4.60 15.24
CA THR A 262 -2.70 -4.33 14.31
C THR A 262 -3.26 -4.28 12.90
N ALA A 263 -2.81 -3.31 12.11
CA ALA A 263 -3.16 -3.21 10.70
C ALA A 263 -1.98 -3.68 9.85
N TYR A 264 -2.23 -4.42 8.76
CA TYR A 264 -1.21 -4.70 7.76
C TYR A 264 -1.12 -3.58 6.71
N CYS A 265 -0.20 -3.68 5.75
CA CYS A 265 0.09 -2.63 4.79
C CYS A 265 -1.14 -2.21 3.94
N ALA A 266 -1.91 -3.17 3.44
CA ALA A 266 -3.12 -2.89 2.67
C ALA A 266 -4.20 -2.28 3.58
N GLU A 267 -4.34 -2.75 4.81
CA GLU A 267 -5.31 -2.22 5.76
C GLU A 267 -4.97 -0.80 6.22
N PHE A 268 -3.69 -0.47 6.42
CA PHE A 268 -3.24 0.88 6.73
C PHE A 268 -3.68 1.89 5.67
N ILE A 269 -3.50 1.55 4.38
CA ILE A 269 -3.96 2.41 3.28
C ILE A 269 -5.48 2.53 3.31
N TYR A 270 -6.19 1.42 3.50
CA TYR A 270 -7.64 1.36 3.54
C TYR A 270 -8.25 2.21 4.68
N ILE A 271 -7.72 2.10 5.90
CA ILE A 271 -8.15 2.89 7.05
C ILE A 271 -7.93 4.38 6.73
N SER A 272 -6.76 4.72 6.19
CA SER A 272 -6.41 6.09 5.84
C SER A 272 -7.33 6.69 4.78
N LEU A 273 -7.69 5.90 3.76
CA LEU A 273 -8.63 6.30 2.70
C LEU A 273 -10.05 6.55 3.23
N ASN A 274 -10.43 5.97 4.37
CA ASN A 274 -11.73 6.20 5.00
C ASN A 274 -11.77 7.42 5.93
N THR A 275 -10.63 8.07 6.19
CA THR A 275 -10.53 9.24 7.08
C THR A 275 -11.20 10.54 6.61
N PRO A 276 -11.59 10.77 5.33
CA PRO A 276 -12.28 12.02 4.92
C PRO A 276 -13.57 12.34 5.67
N VAL A 277 -14.12 11.38 6.42
CA VAL A 277 -15.26 11.60 7.32
C VAL A 277 -14.90 12.26 8.66
N TYR A 278 -13.60 12.32 8.96
CA TYR A 278 -12.99 13.08 10.04
C TYR A 278 -11.79 13.86 9.49
N PRO A 279 -12.01 14.94 8.70
CA PRO A 279 -10.91 15.70 8.12
C PRO A 279 -9.90 16.13 9.19
N PHE A 280 -8.61 16.13 8.86
CA PHE A 280 -7.52 16.49 9.76
C PHE A 280 -7.44 18.01 9.98
N ASN A 281 -8.56 18.60 10.40
CA ASN A 281 -8.71 19.99 10.79
C ASN A 281 -9.43 20.04 12.15
N LYS A 282 -9.59 21.24 12.71
CA LYS A 282 -10.18 21.42 14.03
C LYS A 282 -11.58 20.80 14.13
N GLN A 283 -12.42 21.00 13.12
CA GLN A 283 -13.80 20.49 13.10
C GLN A 283 -13.83 18.96 13.09
N GLY A 284 -13.09 18.32 12.18
CA GLY A 284 -13.07 16.87 12.06
C GLY A 284 -12.46 16.17 13.26
N LEU A 285 -11.36 16.69 13.82
CA LEU A 285 -10.75 16.14 15.03
C LEU A 285 -11.62 16.32 16.28
N THR A 286 -12.32 17.45 16.41
CA THR A 286 -13.27 17.67 17.51
C THR A 286 -14.45 16.70 17.42
N LEU A 287 -14.96 16.46 16.20
CA LEU A 287 -16.01 15.46 15.96
C LEU A 287 -15.53 14.04 16.29
N LEU A 288 -14.30 13.70 15.88
CA LEU A 288 -13.68 12.42 16.19
C LEU A 288 -13.58 12.24 17.71
N LEU A 289 -13.17 13.25 18.45
CA LEU A 289 -12.90 13.20 19.90
C LEU A 289 -14.11 13.57 20.78
N ASP A 290 -15.32 13.29 20.30
CA ASP A 290 -16.56 13.47 21.08
C ASP A 290 -16.74 14.89 21.65
N GLY A 291 -16.27 15.91 20.93
CA GLY A 291 -16.38 17.32 21.30
C GLY A 291 -15.17 17.89 22.06
N ASP A 292 -14.10 17.13 22.28
CA ASP A 292 -12.89 17.59 22.97
C ASP A 292 -12.01 18.49 22.07
N GLU A 293 -12.41 19.76 21.97
CA GLU A 293 -11.72 20.78 21.17
C GLU A 293 -10.29 21.04 21.65
N ALA A 294 -10.03 20.92 22.96
CA ALA A 294 -8.71 21.16 23.53
C ALA A 294 -7.71 20.12 23.02
N LYS A 295 -8.06 18.83 23.08
CA LYS A 295 -7.22 17.77 22.51
C LYS A 295 -7.09 17.86 21.00
N ALA A 296 -8.15 18.23 20.29
CA ALA A 296 -8.07 18.44 18.84
C ALA A 296 -7.00 19.50 18.48
N LEU A 297 -6.94 20.60 19.23
CA LEU A 297 -5.91 21.63 19.06
C LEU A 297 -4.51 21.13 19.43
N GLU A 298 -4.37 20.25 20.43
CA GLU A 298 -3.09 19.62 20.76
C GLU A 298 -2.58 18.70 19.64
N ILE A 299 -3.45 17.90 19.04
CA ILE A 299 -3.11 17.04 17.90
C ILE A 299 -2.71 17.87 16.68
N LEU A 300 -3.40 18.98 16.40
CA LEU A 300 -3.01 19.88 15.30
C LEU A 300 -1.62 20.51 15.50
N LYS A 301 -1.15 20.67 16.74
CA LYS A 301 0.24 21.11 16.98
C LYS A 301 1.27 20.08 16.53
N LEU A 302 0.91 18.79 16.43
CA LEU A 302 1.81 17.76 15.90
C LEU A 302 2.11 18.01 14.41
N GLN A 303 1.12 18.47 13.64
CA GLN A 303 1.31 18.88 12.25
C GLN A 303 2.32 20.03 12.14
N GLU A 304 2.16 21.07 12.95
CA GLU A 304 3.10 22.20 12.98
C GLU A 304 4.51 21.73 13.38
N HIS A 305 4.61 20.90 14.42
CA HIS A 305 5.88 20.36 14.89
C HIS A 305 6.57 19.52 13.81
N GLN A 306 5.82 18.67 13.10
CA GLN A 306 6.30 17.82 12.01
C GLN A 306 6.87 18.66 10.88
N ASN A 307 6.12 19.68 10.46
CA ASN A 307 6.51 20.51 9.34
C ASN A 307 7.70 21.43 9.68
N ASN A 308 7.82 21.85 10.94
CA ASN A 308 8.91 22.71 11.42
C ASN A 308 10.23 21.97 11.67
N ARG A 309 10.25 20.63 11.59
CA ARG A 309 11.47 19.82 11.72
C ARG A 309 11.87 19.24 10.37
N ARG A 310 13.19 19.03 10.18
CA ARG A 310 13.69 18.23 9.05
C ARG A 310 13.59 16.73 9.32
N GLU A 311 13.68 16.34 10.59
CA GLU A 311 13.47 14.97 11.05
C GLU A 311 11.98 14.74 11.30
N ASN A 312 11.44 13.72 10.63
CA ASN A 312 10.07 13.28 10.76
C ASN A 312 9.83 12.78 12.20
N ILE A 313 8.97 13.46 12.98
CA ILE A 313 8.69 13.14 14.40
C ILE A 313 8.10 11.75 14.55
N LEU A 314 7.57 11.18 13.48
CA LEU A 314 6.92 9.89 13.45
C LEU A 314 7.91 8.78 13.02
N SER A 315 9.15 9.15 12.66
CA SER A 315 10.19 8.22 12.16
C SER A 315 10.98 7.49 13.25
N PHE A 316 10.90 7.91 14.52
CA PHE A 316 11.69 7.32 15.61
C PHE A 316 11.34 5.86 15.90
N LYS A 317 10.13 5.41 15.52
CA LYS A 317 9.71 4.00 15.59
C LYS A 317 9.84 3.24 14.28
N SER A 318 10.07 3.93 13.15
CA SER A 318 10.13 3.27 11.85
C SER A 318 11.51 2.63 11.63
N GLY A 319 11.54 1.40 11.12
CA GLY A 319 12.77 0.79 10.61
C GLY A 319 13.26 1.42 9.29
N ASN A 320 12.37 2.12 8.58
CA ASN A 320 12.58 2.59 7.21
C ASN A 320 13.63 3.74 7.14
N PRO A 321 14.80 3.51 6.51
CA PRO A 321 15.85 4.54 6.38
C PRO A 321 15.43 5.74 5.53
N GLN A 322 14.47 5.60 4.63
CA GLN A 322 13.98 6.64 3.71
C GLN A 322 12.86 7.45 4.32
N PHE A 323 11.97 6.84 5.12
CA PHE A 323 11.07 7.60 6.00
C PHE A 323 11.83 8.45 7.04
N LYS A 324 13.07 8.04 7.35
CA LYS A 324 14.05 8.85 8.09
C LYS A 324 14.82 9.85 7.20
N ALA A 325 15.00 9.55 5.92
CA ALA A 325 15.75 10.39 4.97
C ALA A 325 14.91 11.47 4.25
N PHE A 326 13.58 11.34 4.24
CA PHE A 326 12.67 12.28 3.62
C PHE A 326 11.81 12.96 4.67
N ASN A 327 11.60 14.26 4.46
CA ASN A 327 10.65 15.00 5.26
C ASN A 327 9.27 14.90 4.62
N ILE A 328 8.46 13.95 5.09
CA ILE A 328 7.05 13.87 4.70
C ILE A 328 6.28 14.88 5.54
N GLN A 329 5.85 15.95 4.88
CA GLN A 329 5.07 17.01 5.49
C GLN A 329 3.64 16.53 5.78
N MET A 330 3.07 17.03 6.87
CA MET A 330 1.63 16.97 7.13
C MET A 330 0.98 18.22 6.55
N PRO A 331 0.47 18.20 5.30
CA PRO A 331 -0.01 19.39 4.61
C PRO A 331 -1.17 20.08 5.35
N LEU A 332 -1.23 21.41 5.31
CA LEU A 332 -2.31 22.15 5.95
C LEU A 332 -3.65 21.81 5.30
N VAL A 333 -4.59 21.32 6.12
CA VAL A 333 -5.96 21.01 5.68
C VAL A 333 -6.83 22.25 5.85
N PRO A 334 -7.63 22.65 4.84
CA PRO A 334 -8.50 23.81 4.96
C PRO A 334 -9.42 23.72 6.18
N THR A 335 -9.50 24.81 6.95
CA THR A 335 -10.26 24.84 8.21
C THR A 335 -11.77 24.74 8.01
N ASP A 336 -12.22 25.10 6.81
CA ASP A 336 -13.62 25.06 6.37
C ASP A 336 -13.97 23.78 5.58
N LEU A 337 -13.00 22.88 5.36
CA LEU A 337 -13.26 21.59 4.70
C LEU A 337 -14.20 20.75 5.59
N PRO A 338 -15.45 20.50 5.17
CA PRO A 338 -16.38 19.72 5.97
C PRO A 338 -16.06 18.22 5.90
N PRO A 339 -16.53 17.41 6.86
CA PRO A 339 -16.61 15.97 6.69
C PRO A 339 -17.25 15.58 5.36
N LEU A 340 -16.69 14.57 4.69
CA LEU A 340 -17.13 14.18 3.34
C LEU A 340 -18.59 13.73 3.29
N ASP A 341 -19.06 12.98 4.29
CA ASP A 341 -20.47 12.58 4.45
C ASP A 341 -21.41 13.79 4.54
N VAL A 342 -21.00 14.84 5.26
CA VAL A 342 -21.76 16.09 5.36
C VAL A 342 -21.82 16.80 4.02
N LEU A 343 -20.71 16.85 3.28
CA LEU A 343 -20.68 17.45 1.95
C LEU A 343 -21.61 16.69 1.00
N ILE A 344 -21.51 15.37 0.96
CA ILE A 344 -22.31 14.51 0.08
C ILE A 344 -23.82 14.63 0.42
N SER A 345 -24.16 14.64 1.71
CA SER A 345 -25.55 14.84 2.16
C SER A 345 -26.12 16.19 1.73
N LYS A 346 -25.31 17.26 1.77
CA LYS A 346 -25.72 18.60 1.29
C LYS A 346 -25.99 18.63 -0.22
N HIS A 347 -25.39 17.73 -0.98
CA HIS A 347 -25.63 17.55 -2.41
C HIS A 347 -26.72 16.51 -2.73
N GLY A 348 -27.54 16.14 -1.73
CA GLY A 348 -28.78 15.38 -1.93
C GLY A 348 -28.60 13.86 -2.03
N GLN A 349 -27.41 13.34 -1.75
CA GLN A 349 -27.18 11.90 -1.67
C GLN A 349 -27.42 11.41 -0.24
N ASN A 350 -28.22 10.34 -0.10
CA ASN A 350 -28.49 9.72 1.19
C ASN A 350 -27.41 8.68 1.50
N ILE A 351 -26.68 8.87 2.61
CA ILE A 351 -25.66 7.95 3.10
C ILE A 351 -26.16 7.29 4.37
N ASP A 352 -26.01 5.97 4.48
CA ASP A 352 -26.20 5.27 5.75
C ASP A 352 -25.10 5.73 6.73
N PRO A 353 -25.45 6.35 7.87
CA PRO A 353 -24.48 6.92 8.81
C PRO A 353 -23.52 5.88 9.42
N ASN A 354 -23.86 4.59 9.37
CA ASN A 354 -22.99 3.52 9.86
C ASN A 354 -21.95 3.08 8.83
N THR A 355 -22.08 3.50 7.56
CA THR A 355 -21.16 3.12 6.48
C THR A 355 -19.98 4.07 6.38
N ILE A 356 -18.97 3.64 5.62
CA ILE A 356 -17.70 4.34 5.41
C ILE A 356 -17.48 4.62 3.92
N PRO A 357 -16.70 5.65 3.55
CA PRO A 357 -16.49 6.06 2.15
C PRO A 357 -16.07 4.93 1.22
N PHE A 358 -15.20 4.05 1.71
CA PHE A 358 -14.51 3.00 0.99
C PHE A 358 -14.66 1.68 1.77
N PRO A 359 -15.71 0.88 1.51
CA PRO A 359 -16.00 -0.35 2.26
C PRO A 359 -15.02 -1.49 1.93
N PRO A 360 -14.80 -2.43 2.86
CA PRO A 360 -13.90 -3.57 2.65
C PRO A 360 -14.54 -4.63 1.75
N PHE A 361 -13.75 -5.59 1.27
CA PHE A 361 -14.26 -6.73 0.51
C PHE A 361 -14.88 -7.75 1.44
N LYS A 362 -15.92 -8.45 0.98
CA LYS A 362 -16.33 -9.72 1.57
C LYS A 362 -15.58 -10.88 0.91
N LEU A 363 -15.47 -12.02 1.59
CA LEU A 363 -14.87 -13.23 1.00
C LEU A 363 -15.50 -13.57 -0.34
N SER A 364 -16.82 -13.49 -0.43
CA SER A 364 -17.58 -13.76 -1.64
C SER A 364 -17.21 -12.85 -2.81
N GLN A 365 -16.91 -11.57 -2.54
CA GLN A 365 -16.46 -10.61 -3.54
C GLN A 365 -15.04 -10.93 -4.03
N VAL A 366 -14.13 -11.27 -3.12
CA VAL A 366 -12.76 -11.73 -3.45
C VAL A 366 -12.83 -12.96 -4.37
N LEU A 367 -13.61 -13.97 -3.98
CA LEU A 367 -13.74 -15.21 -4.74
C LEU A 367 -14.33 -14.96 -6.12
N ARG A 368 -15.43 -14.21 -6.21
CA ARG A 368 -16.07 -13.87 -7.49
C ARG A 368 -15.10 -13.16 -8.44
N ARG A 369 -14.37 -12.16 -7.94
CA ARG A 369 -13.41 -11.42 -8.75
C ARG A 369 -12.30 -12.31 -9.27
N ALA A 370 -11.78 -13.19 -8.44
CA ALA A 370 -10.75 -14.12 -8.85
C ALA A 370 -11.20 -15.07 -9.98
N PHE A 371 -12.45 -15.55 -9.96
CA PHE A 371 -13.00 -16.34 -11.07
C PHE A 371 -13.17 -15.55 -12.37
N ARG A 372 -13.70 -14.33 -12.29
CA ARG A 372 -13.93 -13.49 -13.47
C ARG A 372 -12.62 -13.10 -14.15
N THR A 373 -11.58 -12.80 -13.38
CA THR A 373 -10.29 -12.35 -13.92
C THR A 373 -9.45 -13.49 -14.49
N LEU A 374 -9.36 -14.63 -13.80
CA LEU A 374 -8.41 -15.70 -14.18
C LEU A 374 -9.00 -16.74 -15.14
N LEU A 375 -10.29 -17.00 -15.05
CA LEU A 375 -11.00 -17.96 -15.89
C LEU A 375 -12.32 -17.37 -16.40
N PRO A 376 -12.29 -16.28 -17.19
CA PRO A 376 -13.51 -15.65 -17.69
C PRO A 376 -14.33 -16.60 -18.57
N ARG A 377 -15.63 -16.68 -18.31
CA ARG A 377 -16.58 -17.48 -19.13
C ARG A 377 -17.04 -16.78 -20.40
N SER A 378 -16.81 -15.47 -20.53
CA SER A 378 -17.39 -14.61 -21.58
C SER A 378 -17.09 -15.07 -23.01
N ASN A 379 -16.05 -15.89 -23.22
CA ASN A 379 -15.71 -16.47 -24.54
C ASN A 379 -15.85 -18.01 -24.61
N ALA A 380 -16.27 -18.67 -23.54
CA ALA A 380 -16.23 -20.14 -23.42
C ALA A 380 -17.30 -20.73 -22.47
N LYS A 381 -18.48 -20.09 -22.40
CA LYS A 381 -19.60 -20.37 -21.46
C LYS A 381 -19.89 -21.85 -21.20
N ASN A 382 -20.00 -22.62 -22.27
CA ASN A 382 -20.32 -24.05 -22.24
C ASN A 382 -19.13 -24.91 -22.67
N ASN A 383 -17.92 -24.36 -22.69
CA ASN A 383 -16.74 -25.16 -22.92
C ASN A 383 -16.53 -26.05 -21.68
N PRO A 384 -16.74 -27.37 -21.79
CA PRO A 384 -16.68 -28.26 -20.65
C PRO A 384 -15.31 -28.22 -19.96
N LYS A 385 -14.24 -27.90 -20.70
CA LYS A 385 -12.89 -27.78 -20.17
C LYS A 385 -12.74 -26.57 -19.26
N ILE A 386 -13.28 -25.40 -19.63
CA ILE A 386 -13.23 -24.18 -18.81
C ILE A 386 -14.10 -24.33 -17.55
N VAL A 387 -15.26 -24.96 -17.68
CA VAL A 387 -16.12 -25.28 -16.53
C VAL A 387 -15.38 -26.20 -15.55
N GLN A 388 -14.75 -27.26 -16.05
CA GLN A 388 -13.93 -28.15 -15.21
C GLN A 388 -12.73 -27.42 -14.58
N ALA A 389 -12.08 -26.50 -15.31
CA ALA A 389 -10.98 -25.69 -14.78
C ALA A 389 -11.42 -24.86 -13.57
N GLN A 390 -12.57 -24.17 -13.66
CA GLN A 390 -13.10 -23.37 -12.55
C GLN A 390 -13.46 -24.24 -11.35
N VAL A 391 -14.07 -25.41 -11.57
CA VAL A 391 -14.40 -26.37 -10.49
C VAL A 391 -13.14 -26.87 -9.79
N LYS A 392 -12.12 -27.27 -10.55
CA LYS A 392 -10.83 -27.73 -10.00
C LYS A 392 -10.16 -26.61 -9.20
N LEU A 393 -10.05 -25.42 -9.79
CA LEU A 393 -9.47 -24.26 -9.12
C LEU A 393 -10.20 -23.94 -7.82
N PHE A 394 -11.53 -23.98 -7.82
CA PHE A 394 -12.31 -23.75 -6.61
C PHE A 394 -12.10 -24.85 -5.54
N GLY A 395 -11.97 -26.11 -5.95
CA GLY A 395 -11.57 -27.18 -5.03
C GLY A 395 -10.18 -26.95 -4.42
N TYR A 396 -9.24 -26.46 -5.23
CA TYR A 396 -7.87 -26.19 -4.77
C TYR A 396 -7.78 -25.00 -3.82
N ILE A 397 -8.75 -24.09 -3.77
CA ILE A 397 -8.74 -22.97 -2.82
C ILE A 397 -9.45 -23.27 -1.49
N GLU A 398 -10.06 -24.45 -1.30
CA GLU A 398 -10.69 -24.83 -0.02
C GLU A 398 -9.74 -24.62 1.18
N PRO A 399 -8.47 -25.10 1.15
CA PRO A 399 -7.55 -24.89 2.27
C PRO A 399 -7.29 -23.40 2.56
N LEU A 400 -7.34 -22.56 1.52
CA LEU A 400 -7.14 -21.12 1.67
C LEU A 400 -8.35 -20.46 2.32
N ILE A 401 -9.56 -20.83 1.90
CA ILE A 401 -10.81 -20.35 2.51
C ILE A 401 -10.86 -20.75 3.99
N MET A 402 -10.49 -21.98 4.33
CA MET A 402 -10.43 -22.44 5.71
C MET A 402 -9.44 -21.61 6.54
N ARG A 403 -8.21 -21.43 6.05
CA ARG A 403 -7.21 -20.57 6.71
C ARG A 403 -7.72 -19.14 6.87
N GLN A 404 -8.36 -18.60 5.84
CA GLN A 404 -8.87 -17.24 5.81
C GLN A 404 -9.99 -17.00 6.85
N LEU A 405 -10.77 -18.03 7.14
CA LEU A 405 -11.79 -18.04 8.18
C LEU A 405 -11.23 -18.42 9.56
N GLY A 406 -9.90 -18.48 9.72
CA GLY A 406 -9.25 -18.89 10.97
C GLY A 406 -9.66 -20.30 11.42
N ILE A 407 -9.98 -21.20 10.48
CA ILE A 407 -10.36 -22.58 10.75
C ILE A 407 -9.10 -23.44 10.68
N GLY A 408 -8.75 -24.09 11.80
CA GLY A 408 -7.59 -24.97 11.89
C GLY A 408 -6.23 -24.28 11.91
N VAL A 409 -6.19 -22.95 12.07
CA VAL A 409 -4.95 -22.18 12.29
C VAL A 409 -4.68 -22.13 13.80
N TYR A 410 -3.58 -22.75 14.23
CA TYR A 410 -3.02 -22.52 15.57
C TYR A 410 -2.55 -21.07 15.60
N ASN A 411 -3.13 -20.23 16.45
CA ASN A 411 -2.75 -18.83 16.59
C ASN A 411 -1.47 -18.78 17.46
N PRO A 412 -0.24 -18.70 16.91
CA PRO A 412 0.92 -18.52 17.76
C PRO A 412 0.85 -17.06 18.18
N GLN A 413 0.53 -16.79 19.45
CA GLN A 413 0.65 -15.43 19.98
C GLN A 413 1.99 -14.84 19.50
N PRO A 414 2.00 -13.63 18.89
CA PRO A 414 3.25 -12.99 18.56
C PRO A 414 4.06 -12.86 19.84
N VAL A 415 5.26 -13.43 19.87
CA VAL A 415 6.20 -13.15 20.96
C VAL A 415 6.49 -11.65 20.85
N PRO A 416 6.15 -10.83 21.87
CA PRO A 416 6.38 -9.39 21.78
C PRO A 416 7.87 -9.14 21.55
N ALA A 417 8.20 -8.40 20.50
CA ALA A 417 9.53 -7.82 20.41
C ALA A 417 9.76 -6.96 21.67
N PRO A 418 10.96 -6.98 22.29
CA PRO A 418 11.23 -6.18 23.47
C PRO A 418 10.94 -4.71 23.16
N VAL A 419 9.98 -4.13 23.87
CA VAL A 419 9.65 -2.71 23.78
C VAL A 419 10.90 -1.91 24.12
N PRO A 420 11.49 -1.12 23.19
CA PRO A 420 12.55 -0.21 23.57
C PRO A 420 11.98 0.84 24.53
N PRO A 421 12.74 1.25 25.57
CA PRO A 421 12.26 2.20 26.56
C PRO A 421 11.78 3.50 25.91
N ILE A 422 10.58 3.91 26.30
CA ILE A 422 9.88 5.11 25.80
C ILE A 422 10.75 6.35 26.10
N LEU A 423 11.28 6.98 25.05
CA LEU A 423 11.73 8.37 25.12
C LEU A 423 10.52 9.27 24.84
N VAL A 424 9.81 9.65 25.89
CA VAL A 424 8.83 10.74 25.82
C VAL A 424 9.58 12.01 25.40
N PRO A 425 9.11 12.80 24.42
CA PRO A 425 9.65 14.12 24.17
C PRO A 425 9.53 14.92 25.47
N ALA A 426 10.66 15.29 26.06
CA ALA A 426 10.65 16.05 27.29
C ALA A 426 9.83 17.35 27.10
N PRO A 427 8.99 17.74 28.07
CA PRO A 427 8.45 19.09 28.09
C PRO A 427 9.61 20.09 28.07
N VAL A 428 9.46 21.15 27.29
CA VAL A 428 10.44 22.24 27.12
C VAL A 428 10.97 22.70 28.49
N PRO A 429 12.29 22.58 28.78
CA PRO A 429 12.83 23.09 30.02
C PRO A 429 13.14 24.59 29.89
N PRO A 430 12.76 25.44 30.87
CA PRO A 430 13.40 26.72 31.05
C PRO A 430 14.81 26.53 31.65
N ASN A 431 15.74 27.39 31.23
CA ASN A 431 17.18 27.39 31.55
C ASN A 431 17.54 27.41 33.06
N PRO A 432 18.81 27.07 33.43
CA PRO A 432 19.16 26.28 34.62
C PRO A 432 19.56 27.12 35.84
N PRO A 433 19.82 26.47 37.01
CA PRO A 433 21.23 26.49 37.47
C PRO A 433 21.72 25.24 38.26
N THR A 434 23.03 24.98 38.06
CA THR A 434 24.10 24.55 38.99
C THR A 434 23.98 23.35 39.96
N SER A 435 24.82 22.34 39.65
CA SER A 435 25.90 21.77 40.50
C SER A 435 25.72 20.48 41.33
N THR A 436 26.81 19.68 41.24
CA THR A 436 27.41 18.74 42.21
C THR A 436 26.96 17.26 42.33
N LYS A 437 27.88 16.42 41.82
CA LYS A 437 28.32 15.07 42.26
C LYS A 437 27.79 14.55 43.61
N LYS A 438 27.33 13.28 43.65
CA LYS A 438 28.09 12.14 44.22
C LYS A 438 27.36 10.80 44.05
N SER A 439 28.16 9.78 43.80
CA SER A 439 27.85 8.36 43.63
C SER A 439 27.55 7.68 44.98
N ALA A 440 26.64 6.70 45.00
CA ALA A 440 26.58 5.66 46.04
C ALA A 440 25.86 4.39 45.54
N ASN A 441 26.48 3.25 45.87
CA ASN A 441 26.14 1.86 45.54
C ASN A 441 24.88 1.31 46.23
N THR A 442 24.36 0.21 45.66
CA THR A 442 23.83 -1.07 46.25
C THR A 442 22.43 -1.48 45.76
N PRO A 443 21.97 -2.74 45.96
CA PRO A 443 22.50 -3.98 45.39
C PRO A 443 21.42 -4.83 44.67
N ASN A 444 21.90 -5.78 43.85
CA ASN A 444 21.10 -6.72 43.07
C ASN A 444 20.37 -7.74 43.98
N THR A 445 19.04 -7.84 43.86
CA THR A 445 18.26 -8.97 44.40
C THR A 445 17.26 -9.44 43.33
N SER A 446 17.50 -10.63 42.79
CA SER A 446 16.58 -11.31 41.87
C SER A 446 15.53 -12.09 42.66
N PRO A 447 14.22 -11.96 42.37
CA PRO A 447 13.21 -12.87 42.90
C PRO A 447 12.99 -14.07 41.97
N GLN A 448 12.91 -15.27 42.56
CA GLN A 448 12.47 -16.52 41.93
C GLN A 448 11.00 -16.44 41.45
N PRO A 449 10.65 -17.13 40.34
CA PRO A 449 9.27 -17.17 39.85
C PRO A 449 8.40 -18.19 40.60
N THR A 450 7.14 -17.83 40.79
CA THR A 450 6.04 -18.66 41.34
C THR A 450 5.49 -19.60 40.26
N PRO A 451 4.92 -20.78 40.60
CA PRO A 451 4.44 -21.75 39.60
C PRO A 451 3.12 -21.31 38.96
N GLN A 452 3.04 -21.37 37.63
CA GLN A 452 1.80 -21.17 36.85
C GLN A 452 0.83 -22.35 37.00
N PRO A 453 -0.50 -22.13 36.88
CA PRO A 453 -1.50 -23.20 36.84
C PRO A 453 -1.44 -23.98 35.51
N GLU A 454 -1.72 -25.28 35.56
CA GLU A 454 -1.78 -26.17 34.38
C GLU A 454 -2.86 -25.73 33.38
N PRO A 455 -2.57 -25.72 32.05
CA PRO A 455 -3.57 -25.41 31.02
C PRO A 455 -4.58 -26.56 30.86
N GLN A 456 -5.86 -26.23 30.70
CA GLN A 456 -6.87 -27.18 30.26
C GLN A 456 -6.62 -27.64 28.80
N PRO A 457 -7.06 -28.85 28.40
CA PRO A 457 -6.84 -29.35 27.04
C PRO A 457 -7.66 -28.55 26.01
N GLU A 458 -6.98 -28.02 25.00
CA GLU A 458 -7.58 -27.28 23.88
C GLU A 458 -8.28 -28.24 22.87
N PRO A 459 -9.35 -27.80 22.17
CA PRO A 459 -9.99 -28.57 21.10
C PRO A 459 -9.05 -28.75 19.90
N GLN A 460 -9.02 -29.95 19.30
CA GLN A 460 -8.20 -30.19 18.12
C GLN A 460 -8.82 -29.57 16.86
N PRO A 461 -8.01 -29.15 15.86
CA PRO A 461 -8.46 -28.53 14.60
C PRO A 461 -9.56 -29.29 13.83
N GLN A 462 -9.73 -30.59 14.07
CA GLN A 462 -10.72 -31.43 13.38
C GLN A 462 -12.14 -31.32 13.97
N ASP A 463 -12.31 -30.71 15.14
CA ASP A 463 -13.60 -30.59 15.83
C ASP A 463 -14.29 -29.23 15.59
N ASP A 464 -13.75 -28.37 14.71
CA ASP A 464 -14.35 -27.07 14.41
C ASP A 464 -15.68 -27.23 13.65
N PRO A 465 -16.82 -26.81 14.22
CA PRO A 465 -18.15 -26.99 13.62
C PRO A 465 -18.34 -26.21 12.31
N ARG A 466 -17.42 -25.30 11.97
CA ARG A 466 -17.42 -24.55 10.71
C ARG A 466 -16.87 -25.39 9.55
N ILE A 467 -16.04 -26.41 9.79
CA ILE A 467 -15.44 -27.24 8.73
C ILE A 467 -16.51 -27.91 7.85
N PRO A 468 -17.51 -28.62 8.40
CA PRO A 468 -18.55 -29.23 7.57
C PRO A 468 -19.35 -28.21 6.75
N VAL A 469 -19.58 -27.02 7.32
CA VAL A 469 -20.32 -25.93 6.67
C VAL A 469 -19.56 -25.38 5.47
N VAL A 470 -18.25 -25.15 5.61
CA VAL A 470 -17.41 -24.69 4.50
C VAL A 470 -17.35 -25.77 3.41
N ARG A 471 -17.22 -27.06 3.77
CA ARG A 471 -17.23 -28.14 2.77
C ARG A 471 -18.55 -28.24 2.00
N GLU A 472 -19.69 -28.16 2.69
CA GLU A 472 -21.01 -28.12 2.05
C GLU A 472 -21.13 -26.91 1.11
N PHE A 473 -20.61 -25.76 1.52
CA PHE A 473 -20.53 -24.58 0.67
C PHE A 473 -19.67 -24.85 -0.58
N ILE A 474 -18.50 -25.48 -0.41
CA ILE A 474 -17.60 -25.78 -1.53
C ILE A 474 -18.30 -26.68 -2.55
N GLU A 475 -18.89 -27.77 -2.08
CA GLU A 475 -19.64 -28.72 -2.91
C GLU A 475 -20.82 -28.06 -3.62
N PHE A 476 -21.56 -27.19 -2.93
CA PHE A 476 -22.66 -26.44 -3.50
C PHE A 476 -22.22 -25.53 -4.66
N VAL A 477 -21.12 -24.77 -4.48
CA VAL A 477 -20.58 -23.91 -5.53
C VAL A 477 -20.09 -24.73 -6.72
N GLN A 478 -19.38 -25.84 -6.48
CA GLN A 478 -18.90 -26.72 -7.54
C GLN A 478 -20.07 -27.29 -8.37
N ALA A 479 -21.13 -27.77 -7.71
CA ALA A 479 -22.31 -28.27 -8.37
C ALA A 479 -22.99 -27.20 -9.25
N LYS A 480 -23.02 -25.96 -8.77
CA LYS A 480 -23.57 -24.83 -9.53
C LYS A 480 -22.68 -24.39 -10.70
N LEU A 481 -21.37 -24.37 -10.53
CA LEU A 481 -20.43 -24.07 -11.62
C LEU A 481 -20.58 -25.06 -12.79
N GLN A 482 -20.92 -26.32 -12.52
CA GLN A 482 -21.12 -27.35 -13.54
C GLN A 482 -22.42 -27.22 -14.34
N GLN A 483 -23.34 -26.34 -13.92
CA GLN A 483 -24.60 -26.12 -14.64
C GLN A 483 -24.34 -25.41 -15.98
N GLN A 484 -25.20 -25.69 -16.96
CA GLN A 484 -25.27 -24.92 -18.20
C GLN A 484 -26.12 -23.67 -17.95
N TYR A 485 -25.72 -22.58 -18.58
CA TYR A 485 -26.40 -21.29 -18.47
C TYR A 485 -26.68 -20.76 -19.87
N ASP A 486 -27.85 -20.14 -20.04
CA ASP A 486 -28.30 -19.64 -21.33
C ASP A 486 -27.73 -18.22 -21.61
N SER A 487 -27.23 -17.52 -20.59
CA SER A 487 -26.63 -16.18 -20.73
C SER A 487 -25.54 -15.87 -19.68
N ASP A 488 -24.74 -14.81 -19.91
CA ASP A 488 -23.78 -14.30 -18.90
C ASP A 488 -24.53 -13.75 -17.68
N ALA A 489 -25.63 -13.05 -17.90
CA ALA A 489 -26.44 -12.47 -16.82
C ALA A 489 -27.04 -13.54 -15.90
N GLU A 490 -27.45 -14.68 -16.45
CA GLU A 490 -27.96 -15.81 -15.67
C GLU A 490 -26.86 -16.50 -14.85
N PHE A 491 -25.69 -16.71 -15.46
CA PHE A 491 -24.51 -17.22 -14.76
C PHE A 491 -24.11 -16.28 -13.62
N ASP A 492 -23.99 -14.98 -13.90
CA ASP A 492 -23.61 -13.95 -12.94
C ASP A 492 -24.62 -13.86 -11.79
N SER A 493 -25.93 -13.85 -12.08
CA SER A 493 -26.97 -13.85 -11.05
C SER A 493 -26.94 -15.12 -10.19
N THR A 494 -26.71 -16.28 -10.80
CA THR A 494 -26.58 -17.54 -10.05
C THR A 494 -25.33 -17.53 -9.17
N PHE A 495 -24.23 -17.04 -9.70
CA PHE A 495 -22.98 -16.90 -8.95
C PHE A 495 -23.12 -15.88 -7.80
N ASP A 496 -23.82 -14.77 -8.01
CA ASP A 496 -24.16 -13.81 -6.95
C ASP A 496 -24.96 -14.47 -5.83
N ALA A 497 -26.00 -15.25 -6.16
CA ALA A 497 -26.80 -15.95 -5.16
C ALA A 497 -25.99 -16.98 -4.35
N ILE A 498 -25.02 -17.64 -4.98
CA ILE A 498 -24.08 -18.55 -4.27
C ILE A 498 -23.19 -17.76 -3.32
N MET A 499 -22.68 -16.62 -3.77
CA MET A 499 -21.81 -15.73 -3.02
C MET A 499 -22.54 -15.10 -1.82
N GLU A 500 -23.80 -14.70 -1.97
CA GLU A 500 -24.65 -14.26 -0.87
C GLU A 500 -24.91 -15.38 0.15
N LYS A 501 -25.12 -16.62 -0.34
CA LYS A 501 -25.21 -17.77 0.56
C LYS A 501 -23.90 -17.99 1.30
N ALA A 502 -22.75 -17.80 0.67
CA ALA A 502 -21.43 -17.84 1.33
C ALA A 502 -21.36 -16.84 2.48
N ASP A 503 -21.70 -15.58 2.22
CA ASP A 503 -21.75 -14.52 3.23
C ASP A 503 -22.66 -14.89 4.40
N SER A 504 -23.79 -15.55 4.13
CA SER A 504 -24.77 -15.98 5.12
C SER A 504 -24.26 -17.06 6.09
N LEU A 505 -23.22 -17.81 5.69
CA LEU A 505 -22.61 -18.85 6.52
C LEU A 505 -21.58 -18.29 7.51
N VAL A 506 -21.15 -17.04 7.31
CA VAL A 506 -20.10 -16.34 8.10
C VAL A 506 -20.71 -15.21 8.95
N VAL A 507 -22.04 -15.15 9.08
CA VAL A 507 -22.83 -14.00 9.58
C VAL A 507 -22.47 -13.54 11.00
N ASN A 508 -21.90 -14.42 11.83
CA ASN A 508 -21.59 -14.12 13.23
C ASN A 508 -20.09 -13.98 13.54
N SER A 509 -19.24 -13.73 12.54
CA SER A 509 -17.81 -13.53 12.79
C SER A 509 -17.30 -12.26 12.14
N ASP A 510 -16.44 -11.53 12.86
CA ASP A 510 -15.63 -10.42 12.36
C ASP A 510 -14.74 -10.83 11.16
N LEU A 511 -14.64 -12.13 10.90
CA LEU A 511 -13.95 -12.79 9.80
C LEU A 511 -14.60 -12.60 8.42
N LYS A 512 -15.58 -11.70 8.27
CA LYS A 512 -16.35 -11.53 7.04
C LYS A 512 -15.69 -10.57 6.04
N TYR A 513 -14.93 -9.61 6.55
CA TYR A 513 -14.44 -8.47 5.78
C TYR A 513 -12.92 -8.49 5.64
N PHE A 514 -12.43 -8.16 4.45
CA PHE A 514 -11.04 -8.33 4.06
C PHE A 514 -10.56 -7.13 3.26
N VAL A 515 -9.27 -6.85 3.37
CA VAL A 515 -8.60 -5.80 2.60
C VAL A 515 -7.35 -6.36 1.94
N PRO A 516 -7.49 -7.21 0.90
CA PRO A 516 -6.34 -7.68 0.16
C PRO A 516 -5.72 -6.56 -0.68
N PRO A 517 -4.40 -6.57 -0.96
CA PRO A 517 -3.78 -5.57 -1.85
C PRO A 517 -4.52 -5.37 -3.19
N ARG A 518 -5.14 -6.44 -3.70
CA ARG A 518 -5.98 -6.46 -4.90
C ARG A 518 -7.13 -5.44 -4.90
N ILE A 519 -7.69 -5.11 -3.74
CA ILE A 519 -8.88 -4.24 -3.60
C ILE A 519 -8.75 -2.96 -4.43
N TYR A 520 -7.57 -2.35 -4.40
CA TYR A 520 -7.28 -1.09 -5.08
C TYR A 520 -7.27 -1.23 -6.59
N ILE A 521 -6.73 -2.35 -7.10
CA ILE A 521 -6.67 -2.65 -8.53
C ILE A 521 -8.08 -2.91 -9.07
N ASP A 522 -8.82 -3.79 -8.40
CA ASP A 522 -10.15 -4.20 -8.84
C ASP A 522 -11.12 -3.01 -8.87
N LEU A 523 -11.10 -2.16 -7.84
CA LEU A 523 -11.89 -0.94 -7.79
C LEU A 523 -11.42 0.10 -8.81
N GLY A 524 -10.12 0.16 -9.07
CA GLY A 524 -9.50 1.06 -10.04
C GLY A 524 -9.77 0.74 -11.51
N GLN A 525 -10.26 -0.46 -11.84
CA GLN A 525 -10.49 -0.90 -13.23
C GLN A 525 -11.96 -0.95 -13.63
N ASN A 526 -12.87 -0.93 -12.65
CA ASN A 526 -14.33 -1.01 -12.79
C ASN A 526 -14.79 -1.52 -14.17
N ASP A 527 -14.68 -2.83 -14.36
CA ASP A 527 -15.03 -3.56 -15.58
C ASP A 527 -16.55 -3.67 -15.83
N GLY A 528 -17.36 -2.87 -15.11
CA GLY A 528 -18.82 -2.91 -15.17
C GLY A 528 -19.45 -4.01 -14.33
N ASP A 529 -18.69 -4.68 -13.45
CA ASP A 529 -19.22 -5.67 -12.50
C ASP A 529 -19.79 -4.99 -11.25
N ASP A 530 -21.11 -5.10 -11.07
CA ASP A 530 -21.85 -4.54 -9.93
C ASP A 530 -21.52 -5.19 -8.57
N ASN A 531 -20.69 -6.23 -8.55
CA ASN A 531 -20.33 -6.98 -7.34
C ASN A 531 -19.17 -6.35 -6.52
N LEU A 532 -18.54 -5.28 -6.99
CA LEU A 532 -17.56 -4.55 -6.18
C LEU A 532 -18.23 -3.88 -4.96
N PRO A 533 -17.53 -3.72 -3.81
CA PRO A 533 -18.03 -2.92 -2.71
C PRO A 533 -18.40 -1.52 -3.20
N LYS A 534 -19.66 -1.14 -2.96
CA LYS A 534 -20.20 0.15 -3.38
C LYS A 534 -19.93 1.18 -2.28
N GLY A 535 -18.79 1.85 -2.39
CA GLY A 535 -18.49 3.04 -1.61
C GLY A 535 -19.33 4.23 -2.05
N TRP A 536 -19.45 5.22 -1.18
CA TRP A 536 -20.18 6.46 -1.46
C TRP A 536 -19.27 7.70 -1.56
N GLY A 537 -18.01 7.60 -1.12
CA GLY A 537 -17.13 8.75 -0.99
C GLY A 537 -16.41 9.14 -2.27
N PHE A 538 -15.58 8.23 -2.80
CA PHE A 538 -14.79 8.43 -4.01
C PHE A 538 -14.54 7.07 -4.69
N GLY A 539 -14.27 7.12 -5.99
CA GLY A 539 -13.77 5.98 -6.76
C GLY A 539 -12.25 5.92 -6.78
N LEU A 540 -11.72 4.81 -7.28
CA LEU A 540 -10.33 4.69 -7.68
C LEU A 540 -10.27 4.59 -9.21
N GLU A 541 -9.21 5.10 -9.80
CA GLU A 541 -8.90 4.88 -11.22
C GLU A 541 -7.46 4.39 -11.38
N THR A 542 -7.26 3.36 -12.21
CA THR A 542 -5.91 2.89 -12.56
C THR A 542 -5.27 3.89 -13.51
N VAL A 543 -4.21 4.58 -13.04
CA VAL A 543 -3.56 5.65 -13.80
C VAL A 543 -2.34 5.17 -14.60
N GLY A 544 -1.74 4.04 -14.22
CA GLY A 544 -0.61 3.44 -14.92
C GLY A 544 0.13 2.39 -14.10
N ALA A 545 1.07 1.70 -14.75
CA ALA A 545 2.04 0.83 -14.08
C ALA A 545 3.37 1.57 -13.86
N LEU A 546 3.84 1.58 -12.63
CA LEU A 546 5.13 2.13 -12.24
C LEU A 546 6.24 1.13 -12.59
N ILE A 547 7.23 1.59 -13.34
CA ILE A 547 8.44 0.84 -13.72
C ILE A 547 9.67 1.74 -13.64
N TYR A 548 10.85 1.14 -13.51
CA TYR A 548 12.09 1.91 -13.44
C TYR A 548 12.26 2.90 -14.59
N ARG A 549 12.51 4.17 -14.29
CA ARG A 549 12.54 5.25 -15.28
C ARG A 549 13.60 5.04 -16.36
N GLY A 550 14.72 4.41 -16.02
CA GLY A 550 15.82 4.13 -16.96
C GLY A 550 15.48 3.11 -18.06
N VAL A 551 14.43 2.30 -17.88
CA VAL A 551 13.99 1.35 -18.93
C VAL A 551 13.10 2.01 -19.99
N ILE A 552 12.64 3.23 -19.76
CA ILE A 552 11.78 3.97 -20.68
C ILE A 552 12.66 4.85 -21.55
N LYS A 553 12.57 4.66 -22.87
CA LYS A 553 13.31 5.43 -23.87
C LYS A 553 13.03 6.92 -23.68
N GLY A 554 14.08 7.70 -23.47
CA GLY A 554 13.97 9.14 -23.36
C GLY A 554 13.60 9.79 -24.69
N THR A 555 12.94 10.94 -24.60
CA THR A 555 13.01 11.94 -25.65
C THR A 555 14.31 12.71 -25.41
N PRO A 556 15.25 12.81 -26.37
CA PRO A 556 16.53 13.48 -26.11
C PRO A 556 16.28 14.90 -25.64
N GLN A 557 16.61 15.20 -24.39
CA GLN A 557 16.65 16.58 -23.92
C GLN A 557 17.87 17.27 -24.58
N PRO A 558 17.73 18.48 -25.15
CA PRO A 558 18.90 19.27 -25.48
C PRO A 558 19.71 19.44 -24.21
N ALA A 559 21.01 19.17 -24.29
CA ALA A 559 21.93 19.23 -23.17
C ALA A 559 21.67 20.50 -22.35
N MET A 560 21.17 20.36 -21.12
CA MET A 560 21.23 21.45 -20.17
C MET A 560 22.71 21.84 -20.06
N GLU A 561 23.01 23.09 -20.35
CA GLU A 561 24.32 23.65 -20.06
C GLU A 561 24.61 23.38 -18.59
N THR A 562 25.57 22.47 -18.35
CA THR A 562 26.18 22.26 -17.05
C THR A 562 26.45 23.65 -16.45
N PRO A 563 25.97 23.98 -15.24
CA PRO A 563 26.42 25.17 -14.56
C PRO A 563 27.94 25.10 -14.54
N GLN A 564 28.60 26.09 -15.16
CA GLN A 564 30.05 26.19 -15.16
C GLN A 564 30.54 25.91 -13.75
N GLN A 565 31.32 24.84 -13.59
CA GLN A 565 32.19 24.70 -12.44
C GLN A 565 32.95 26.02 -12.32
N PHE A 566 32.67 26.78 -11.27
CA PHE A 566 33.55 27.84 -10.84
C PHE A 566 34.92 27.20 -10.63
N SER A 567 35.83 27.42 -11.57
CA SER A 567 37.25 27.14 -11.41
C SER A 567 37.70 27.81 -10.12
N GLN A 568 38.08 27.00 -9.13
CA GLN A 568 38.83 27.46 -7.97
C GLN A 568 40.23 27.84 -8.43
N GLU A 569 40.39 29.07 -8.90
CA GLU A 569 41.66 29.79 -8.91
C GLU A 569 41.52 31.00 -8.01
N ALA A 570 41.96 30.86 -6.75
CA ALA A 570 42.57 31.89 -5.89
C ALA A 570 42.33 31.58 -4.41
N ALA A 571 43.19 30.76 -3.81
CA ALA A 571 43.55 30.85 -2.39
C ALA A 571 44.80 30.00 -2.08
N GLN A 572 45.92 30.30 -2.75
CA GLN A 572 47.24 29.96 -2.22
C GLN A 572 48.12 31.20 -2.31
N ASP A 573 48.03 32.04 -1.28
CA ASP A 573 49.14 32.87 -0.84
C ASP A 573 48.91 33.35 0.59
N SER A 574 49.49 32.63 1.55
CA SER A 574 50.14 33.21 2.74
C SER A 574 50.66 32.10 3.68
N GLN A 575 51.78 31.49 3.31
CA GLN A 575 52.78 31.07 4.30
C GLN A 575 54.20 31.41 3.77
N PRO A 576 54.99 32.22 4.50
CA PRO A 576 56.31 32.63 4.05
C PRO A 576 57.35 31.53 4.34
N SER A 577 57.92 30.95 3.29
CA SER A 577 59.14 30.15 3.36
C SER A 577 60.35 31.06 3.22
N THR A 578 60.94 31.48 4.32
CA THR A 578 62.31 32.01 4.37
C THR A 578 63.30 30.85 4.27
N ARG A 579 63.97 30.73 3.12
CA ARG A 579 65.25 30.01 3.00
C ARG A 579 66.33 31.02 2.62
N GLN A 580 67.06 31.49 3.62
CA GLN A 580 68.37 32.10 3.39
C GLN A 580 69.40 31.02 3.02
N GLN A 581 70.32 31.46 2.20
CA GLN A 581 71.34 30.77 1.44
C GLN A 581 72.45 30.06 2.27
N PRO A 582 73.35 29.32 1.60
CA PRO A 582 74.10 28.21 2.17
C PRO A 582 75.50 28.60 2.69
N ASN A 583 76.18 27.55 3.17
CA ASN A 583 77.63 27.37 3.39
C ASN A 583 78.20 27.61 4.80
N LYS A 584 78.56 26.47 5.39
CA LYS A 584 79.89 26.10 5.95
C LYS A 584 80.64 27.18 6.74
N LEU A 585 80.85 26.92 8.04
CA LEU A 585 82.15 26.53 8.61
C LEU A 585 82.05 26.36 10.15
N LYS A 586 82.73 25.30 10.65
CA LYS A 586 83.39 25.11 11.97
C LYS A 586 83.04 26.16 13.05
N VAL A 587 82.54 25.79 14.22
CA VAL A 587 83.08 24.87 15.25
C VAL A 587 81.93 24.17 15.96
#